data_AF-A0A0F7TEQ8-F1
#
_entry.id   AF-A0A0F7TEQ8-F1
#
_cell.length_a   1.000
_cell.length_b   1.000
_cell.length_c   1.000
_cell.angle_alpha   90.00
_cell.angle_beta   90.00
_cell.angle_gamma   90.00
#
_symmetry.space_group_name_H-M   'P 1'
#
loop_
_entity.id
_entity.type
_entity.pdbx_description
1 polymer ?
#
loop_
_entity_poly.entity_id
_entity_poly.type
_entity_poly.pdbx_seq_one_letter_code
_entity_poly.pdbx_strand_id
1 'polypeptide(L)'
;MSAPVETLDASWKKALTSDVAVLKLASSEGNVGFLSIFSEKTLMNLQAETSSLRQDLMAMDINTMYNNSDIYQRLSQKTTEGLQQTQDEAERVKRSLEEKANGPDAKDEGSWKDQLRKTVEEQKKNSEKRWDDFLTLGLAEIEKLPPTMRPGAATTYSAGLSAIGAFAGKIVDTLKGFVSRISEFVSKAWEKIKEFGQSVYNWASGAWNSVKGIYGSIFSVQGLSTQSLVAQSTLSPPNSNGELGPRTLRKVLSNVALNGAGDSETVMVPAGLLRSLAEFLW
;
A
#
# COMPACT_ATOMS: atom_id res chain seq x y z
N MET A 1 -27.70 -33.12 12.77
CA MET A 1 -27.79 -32.03 11.78
C MET A 1 -26.36 -31.63 11.45
N SER A 2 -25.87 -32.01 10.27
CA SER A 2 -24.53 -31.62 9.83
C SER A 2 -24.56 -30.14 9.44
N ALA A 3 -23.67 -29.33 10.02
CA ALA A 3 -23.53 -27.94 9.60
C ALA A 3 -23.18 -27.91 8.10
N PRO A 4 -23.74 -26.97 7.32
CA PRO A 4 -23.39 -26.82 5.92
C PRO A 4 -21.88 -26.57 5.79
N VAL A 5 -21.20 -27.36 4.97
CA VAL A 5 -19.78 -27.21 4.67
C VAL A 5 -19.60 -25.92 3.88
N GLU A 6 -18.96 -24.91 4.48
CA GLU A 6 -18.62 -23.66 3.81
C GLU A 6 -17.66 -24.00 2.66
N THR A 7 -18.05 -23.67 1.42
CA THR A 7 -17.22 -23.94 0.25
C THR A 7 -15.96 -23.07 0.29
N LEU A 8 -14.83 -23.59 -0.21
CA LEU A 8 -13.55 -22.86 -0.30
C LEU A 8 -13.69 -21.48 -1.00
N ASP A 9 -14.63 -21.36 -1.95
CA ASP A 9 -14.93 -20.10 -2.65
C ASP A 9 -15.61 -19.03 -1.78
N ALA A 10 -16.34 -19.44 -0.74
CA ALA A 10 -16.98 -18.52 0.19
C ALA A 10 -15.97 -18.01 1.24
N SER A 11 -14.97 -18.81 1.58
CA SER A 11 -14.04 -18.49 2.67
C SER A 11 -13.09 -17.35 2.33
N TRP A 12 -12.49 -17.32 1.12
CA TRP A 12 -11.56 -16.25 0.75
C TRP A 12 -12.24 -14.90 0.56
N LYS A 13 -13.46 -14.88 -0.01
CA LYS A 13 -14.25 -13.63 -0.18
C LYS A 13 -14.58 -13.01 1.17
N LYS A 14 -15.01 -13.85 2.10
CA LYS A 14 -15.34 -13.46 3.48
C LYS A 14 -14.09 -12.97 4.22
N ALA A 15 -12.96 -13.66 4.07
CA ALA A 15 -11.68 -13.24 4.63
C ALA A 15 -11.26 -11.86 4.09
N LEU A 16 -11.21 -11.70 2.76
CA LEU A 16 -10.85 -10.42 2.13
C LEU A 16 -11.80 -9.28 2.54
N THR A 17 -13.10 -9.54 2.58
CA THR A 17 -14.10 -8.55 3.00
C THR A 17 -13.89 -8.13 4.46
N SER A 18 -13.64 -9.11 5.34
CA SER A 18 -13.36 -8.86 6.75
C SER A 18 -12.07 -8.05 6.91
N ASP A 19 -11.00 -8.44 6.22
CA ASP A 19 -9.70 -7.78 6.25
C ASP A 19 -9.79 -6.33 5.77
N VAL A 20 -10.48 -6.07 4.66
CA VAL A 20 -10.71 -4.71 4.16
C VAL A 20 -11.58 -3.90 5.11
N ALA A 21 -12.63 -4.48 5.70
CA ALA A 21 -13.46 -3.77 6.68
C ALA A 21 -12.66 -3.35 7.91
N VAL A 22 -11.78 -4.24 8.37
CA VAL A 22 -10.86 -4.00 9.48
C VAL A 22 -9.86 -2.88 9.15
N LEU A 23 -9.23 -2.92 7.97
CA LEU A 23 -8.33 -1.87 7.49
C LEU A 23 -9.04 -0.52 7.33
N LYS A 24 -10.28 -0.54 6.82
CA LYS A 24 -11.15 0.64 6.69
C LYS A 24 -11.38 1.30 8.04
N LEU A 25 -11.85 0.52 9.02
CA LEU A 25 -12.09 1.01 10.37
C LEU A 25 -10.80 1.56 10.98
N ALA A 26 -9.75 0.74 11.05
CA ALA A 26 -8.52 1.10 11.75
C ALA A 26 -7.80 2.30 11.13
N SER A 27 -7.78 2.42 9.80
CA SER A 27 -7.19 3.59 9.13
C SER A 27 -8.02 4.86 9.31
N SER A 28 -9.35 4.77 9.27
CA SER A 28 -10.24 5.91 9.54
C SER A 28 -10.18 6.38 11.00
N GLU A 29 -9.89 5.47 11.92
CA GLU A 29 -9.72 5.78 13.33
C GLU A 29 -8.28 6.19 13.69
N GLY A 30 -7.31 6.02 12.80
CA GLY A 30 -5.90 6.22 13.13
C GLY A 30 -5.38 5.22 14.17
N ASN A 31 -5.95 4.01 14.23
CA ASN A 31 -5.53 2.98 15.18
C ASN A 31 -4.26 2.27 14.70
N VAL A 32 -3.12 2.96 14.79
CA VAL A 32 -1.82 2.49 14.28
C VAL A 32 -1.36 1.20 14.96
N GLY A 33 -1.64 1.04 16.26
CA GLY A 33 -1.30 -0.18 16.99
C GLY A 33 -2.00 -1.41 16.43
N PHE A 34 -3.31 -1.30 16.20
CA PHE A 34 -4.07 -2.37 15.56
C PHE A 34 -3.58 -2.66 14.13
N LEU A 35 -3.30 -1.61 13.33
CA LEU A 35 -2.79 -1.76 11.97
C LEU A 35 -1.42 -2.46 11.90
N SER A 36 -0.54 -2.25 12.89
CA SER A 36 0.74 -2.97 12.99
C SER A 36 0.49 -4.46 13.20
N ILE A 37 -0.33 -4.82 14.19
CA ILE A 37 -0.67 -6.21 14.50
C ILE A 37 -1.31 -6.91 13.29
N PHE A 38 -2.24 -6.22 12.62
CA PHE A 38 -2.88 -6.74 11.42
C PHE A 38 -1.87 -6.96 10.30
N SER A 39 -0.96 -6.01 10.06
CA SER A 39 0.07 -6.11 9.02
C SER A 39 1.03 -7.26 9.29
N GLU A 40 1.50 -7.41 10.53
CA GLU A 40 2.37 -8.51 10.95
C GLU A 40 1.70 -9.88 10.73
N LYS A 41 0.46 -10.03 11.18
CA LYS A 41 -0.32 -11.26 10.97
C LYS A 41 -0.47 -11.58 9.48
N THR A 42 -0.78 -10.58 8.66
CA THR A 42 -0.99 -10.76 7.22
C THR A 42 0.31 -11.15 6.52
N LEU A 43 1.45 -10.57 6.93
CA LEU A 43 2.77 -10.95 6.42
C LEU A 43 3.16 -12.38 6.81
N MET A 44 2.87 -12.80 8.04
CA MET A 44 3.09 -14.20 8.47
C MET A 44 2.27 -15.18 7.64
N ASN A 45 0.99 -14.87 7.38
CA ASN A 45 0.14 -15.69 6.53
C ASN A 45 0.68 -15.76 5.10
N LEU A 46 1.12 -14.64 4.54
CA LEU A 46 1.72 -14.58 3.21
C LEU A 46 2.97 -15.46 3.10
N GLN A 47 3.83 -15.47 4.12
CA GLN A 47 5.03 -16.31 4.14
C GLN A 47 4.66 -17.81 4.11
N ALA A 48 3.62 -18.21 4.84
CA ALA A 48 3.13 -19.58 4.82
C ALA A 48 2.57 -19.96 3.43
N GLU A 49 1.77 -19.08 2.83
CA GLU A 49 1.12 -19.33 1.54
C GLU A 49 2.06 -19.23 0.32
N THR A 50 3.16 -18.47 0.42
CA THR A 50 4.13 -18.38 -0.69
C THR A 50 4.73 -19.76 -1.03
N SER A 51 4.85 -20.63 -0.02
CA SER A 51 5.37 -21.99 -0.20
C SER A 51 4.38 -22.88 -0.97
N SER A 52 3.08 -22.80 -0.67
CA SER A 52 2.05 -23.54 -1.39
C SER A 52 1.84 -22.98 -2.80
N LEU A 53 1.86 -21.64 -2.95
CA LEU A 53 1.74 -20.98 -4.25
C LEU A 53 2.81 -21.43 -5.23
N ARG A 54 4.06 -21.61 -4.78
CA ARG A 54 5.14 -22.14 -5.62
C ARG A 54 4.82 -23.52 -6.17
N GLN A 55 4.27 -24.42 -5.34
CA GLN A 55 3.92 -25.78 -5.77
C GLN A 55 2.77 -25.75 -6.78
N ASP A 56 1.74 -24.93 -6.53
CA ASP A 56 0.61 -24.80 -7.44
C ASP A 56 1.04 -24.25 -8.81
N LEU A 57 1.92 -23.24 -8.83
CA LEU A 57 2.43 -22.66 -10.07
C LEU A 57 3.23 -23.66 -10.92
N MET A 58 3.99 -24.56 -10.29
CA MET A 58 4.74 -25.61 -11.01
C MET A 58 3.84 -26.65 -11.68
N ALA A 59 2.60 -26.79 -11.20
CA ALA A 59 1.62 -27.74 -11.75
C ALA A 59 0.74 -27.15 -12.86
N MET A 60 0.85 -25.84 -13.14
CA MET A 60 0.01 -25.15 -14.13
C MET A 60 0.59 -25.18 -15.54
N ASP A 61 -0.28 -25.11 -16.54
CA ASP A 61 0.11 -24.84 -17.91
C ASP A 61 0.54 -23.37 -18.10
N ILE A 62 1.31 -23.13 -19.17
CA ILE A 62 1.92 -21.83 -19.46
C ILE A 62 0.87 -20.73 -19.66
N ASN A 63 -0.26 -21.01 -20.31
CA ASN A 63 -1.29 -19.98 -20.57
C ASN A 63 -1.97 -19.56 -19.27
N THR A 64 -2.27 -20.52 -18.40
CA THR A 64 -2.80 -20.25 -17.06
C THR A 64 -1.81 -19.40 -16.25
N MET A 65 -0.52 -19.70 -16.31
CA MET A 65 0.52 -18.92 -15.63
C MET A 65 0.55 -17.45 -16.08
N TYR A 66 0.45 -17.17 -17.38
CA TYR A 66 0.41 -15.79 -17.90
C TYR A 66 -0.86 -15.03 -17.45
N ASN A 67 -2.03 -15.65 -17.57
CA ASN A 67 -3.29 -15.03 -17.13
C ASN A 67 -3.27 -14.70 -15.63
N ASN A 68 -2.67 -15.57 -14.82
CA ASN A 68 -2.51 -15.34 -13.39
C ASN A 68 -1.56 -14.17 -13.13
N SER A 69 -0.44 -14.08 -13.86
CA SER A 69 0.48 -12.95 -13.75
C SER A 69 -0.21 -11.61 -13.99
N ASP A 70 -1.02 -11.52 -15.05
CA ASP A 70 -1.76 -10.30 -15.38
C ASP A 70 -2.71 -9.89 -14.25
N ILE A 71 -3.34 -10.85 -13.57
CA ILE A 71 -4.18 -10.59 -12.39
C ILE A 71 -3.34 -10.03 -11.24
N TYR A 72 -2.21 -10.65 -10.90
CA TYR A 72 -1.31 -10.13 -9.86
C TYR A 72 -0.73 -8.75 -10.21
N GLN A 73 -0.45 -8.48 -11.48
CA GLN A 73 -0.04 -7.16 -11.94
C GLN A 73 -1.13 -6.11 -11.73
N ARG A 74 -2.40 -6.42 -12.03
CA ARG A 74 -3.53 -5.51 -11.78
C ARG A 74 -3.74 -5.25 -10.29
N LEU A 75 -3.64 -6.28 -9.45
CA LEU A 75 -3.71 -6.14 -7.99
C LEU A 75 -2.57 -5.26 -7.44
N SER A 76 -1.35 -5.51 -7.92
CA SER A 76 -0.16 -4.70 -7.60
C SER A 76 -0.33 -3.24 -8.01
N GLN A 77 -0.73 -3.01 -9.27
CA GLN A 77 -0.99 -1.68 -9.81
C GLN A 77 -2.03 -0.94 -8.96
N LYS A 78 -3.15 -1.58 -8.61
CA LYS A 78 -4.18 -0.94 -7.79
C LYS A 78 -3.67 -0.59 -6.40
N THR A 79 -2.84 -1.44 -5.80
CA THR A 79 -2.20 -1.18 -4.50
C THR A 79 -1.27 0.04 -4.60
N THR A 80 -0.45 0.09 -5.65
CA THR A 80 0.45 1.19 -5.99
C THR A 80 -0.30 2.51 -6.22
N GLU A 81 -1.40 2.50 -6.98
CA GLU A 81 -2.27 3.68 -7.16
C GLU A 81 -2.85 4.14 -5.82
N GLY A 82 -3.23 3.19 -4.96
CA GLY A 82 -3.68 3.43 -3.60
C GLY A 82 -2.68 4.17 -2.72
N LEU A 83 -1.42 3.75 -2.75
CA LEU A 83 -0.33 4.43 -2.06
C LEU A 83 -0.12 5.84 -2.58
N GLN A 84 -0.09 6.01 -3.90
CA GLN A 84 0.07 7.32 -4.52
C GLN A 84 -1.07 8.27 -4.11
N GLN A 85 -2.32 7.81 -4.16
CA GLN A 85 -3.48 8.60 -3.72
C GLN A 85 -3.36 9.02 -2.25
N THR A 86 -2.93 8.10 -1.37
CA THR A 86 -2.73 8.40 0.06
C THR A 86 -1.63 9.44 0.26
N GLN A 87 -0.55 9.35 -0.51
CA GLN A 87 0.54 10.31 -0.48
C GLN A 87 0.11 11.69 -0.99
N ASP A 88 -0.61 11.75 -2.12
CA ASP A 88 -1.14 12.99 -2.69
C ASP A 88 -2.11 13.69 -1.74
N GLU A 89 -2.92 12.91 -1.01
CA GLU A 89 -3.77 13.40 0.06
C GLU A 89 -2.98 14.00 1.21
N ALA A 90 -1.96 13.30 1.71
CA ALA A 90 -1.09 13.80 2.78
C ALA A 90 -0.38 15.11 2.38
N GLU A 91 0.09 15.22 1.14
CA GLU A 91 0.71 16.44 0.60
C GLU A 91 -0.31 17.59 0.44
N ARG A 92 -1.57 17.29 0.11
CA ARG A 92 -2.64 18.29 0.14
C ARG A 92 -2.92 18.78 1.55
N VAL A 93 -2.95 17.87 2.53
CA VAL A 93 -3.10 18.24 3.95
C VAL A 93 -1.96 19.15 4.38
N LYS A 94 -0.71 18.76 4.12
CA LYS A 94 0.47 19.56 4.45
C LYS A 94 0.36 20.98 3.88
N ARG A 95 0.08 21.11 2.58
CA ARG A 95 -0.09 22.43 1.93
C ARG A 95 -1.17 23.27 2.57
N SER A 96 -2.32 22.66 2.89
CA SER A 96 -3.41 23.36 3.58
C SER A 96 -3.00 23.87 4.97
N LEU A 97 -2.16 23.10 5.70
CA LEU A 97 -1.61 23.55 6.97
C LEU A 97 -0.59 24.69 6.76
N GLU A 98 0.28 24.61 5.76
CA GLU A 98 1.24 25.67 5.41
C GLU A 98 0.54 26.99 5.02
N GLU A 99 -0.52 26.90 4.21
CA GLU A 99 -1.35 28.05 3.84
C GLU A 99 -1.95 28.71 5.07
N LYS A 100 -2.50 27.92 6.00
CA LYS A 100 -3.08 28.46 7.24
C LYS A 100 -2.02 29.06 8.17
N ALA A 101 -0.83 28.45 8.26
CA ALA A 101 0.28 28.97 9.04
C ALA A 101 0.83 30.30 8.50
N ASN A 102 0.59 30.63 7.23
CA ASN A 102 0.89 31.92 6.61
C ASN A 102 -0.28 32.92 6.65
N GLY A 103 -1.47 32.48 7.07
CA GLY A 103 -2.69 33.28 7.04
C GLY A 103 -2.83 34.25 8.21
N PRO A 104 -3.81 35.18 8.12
CA PRO A 104 -4.11 36.11 9.21
C PRO A 104 -4.54 35.39 10.51
N ASP A 105 -5.10 34.19 10.38
CA ASP A 105 -5.58 33.37 11.50
C ASP A 105 -4.52 32.37 12.01
N ALA A 106 -3.24 32.55 11.66
CA ALA A 106 -2.17 31.61 12.02
C ALA A 106 -1.99 31.40 13.53
N LYS A 107 -2.49 32.33 14.37
CA LYS A 107 -2.46 32.25 15.84
C LYS A 107 -3.80 31.88 16.46
N ASP A 108 -4.86 31.74 15.67
CA ASP A 108 -6.19 31.44 16.22
C ASP A 108 -6.37 29.94 16.43
N GLU A 109 -6.34 29.51 17.69
CA GLU A 109 -6.52 28.11 18.07
C GLU A 109 -7.87 27.55 17.63
N GLY A 110 -8.94 28.37 17.64
CA GLY A 110 -10.27 27.96 17.21
C GLY A 110 -10.29 27.57 15.73
N SER A 111 -9.85 28.49 14.87
CA SER A 111 -9.73 28.26 13.42
C SER A 111 -8.81 27.08 13.10
N TRP A 112 -7.71 26.89 13.83
CA TRP A 112 -6.83 25.71 13.64
C TRP A 112 -7.53 24.40 13.99
N LYS A 113 -8.22 24.36 15.13
CA LYS A 113 -8.95 23.17 15.59
C LYS A 113 -10.02 22.75 14.59
N ASP A 114 -10.77 23.71 14.07
CA ASP A 114 -11.84 23.46 13.11
C ASP A 114 -11.29 22.96 11.78
N GLN A 115 -10.21 23.56 11.28
CA GLN A 115 -9.54 23.08 10.07
C GLN A 115 -8.99 21.66 10.25
N LEU A 116 -8.27 21.37 11.34
CA LEU A 116 -7.72 20.04 11.57
C LEU A 116 -8.82 18.97 11.70
N ARG A 117 -9.91 19.27 12.40
CA ARG A 117 -11.09 18.38 12.47
C ARG A 117 -11.70 18.14 11.10
N LYS A 118 -11.91 19.20 10.32
CA LYS A 118 -12.41 19.08 8.94
C LYS A 118 -11.49 18.20 8.09
N THR A 119 -10.18 18.41 8.18
CA THR A 119 -9.19 17.59 7.48
C THR A 119 -9.25 16.12 7.90
N VAL A 120 -9.36 15.82 9.19
CA VAL A 120 -9.51 14.44 9.69
C VAL A 120 -10.77 13.79 9.12
N GLU A 121 -11.91 14.48 9.11
CA GLU A 121 -13.15 13.95 8.55
C GLU A 121 -13.07 13.76 7.02
N GLU A 122 -12.41 14.67 6.30
CA GLU A 122 -12.14 14.50 4.86
C GLU A 122 -11.24 13.29 4.59
N GLN A 123 -10.19 13.09 5.39
CA GLN A 123 -9.32 11.91 5.28
C GLN A 123 -10.09 10.61 5.54
N LYS A 124 -10.98 10.57 6.54
CA LYS A 124 -11.85 9.41 6.79
C LYS A 124 -12.74 9.11 5.59
N LYS A 125 -13.44 10.12 5.07
CA LYS A 125 -14.34 9.96 3.91
C LYS A 125 -13.59 9.47 2.65
N ASN A 126 -12.42 10.03 2.38
CA ASN A 126 -11.59 9.60 1.25
C ASN A 126 -11.08 8.17 1.45
N SER A 127 -10.67 7.83 2.68
CA SER A 127 -10.27 6.48 3.06
C SER A 127 -11.42 5.48 2.83
N GLU A 128 -12.63 5.78 3.31
CA GLU A 128 -13.79 4.90 3.14
C GLU A 128 -14.06 4.54 1.68
N LYS A 129 -14.09 5.55 0.80
CA LYS A 129 -14.27 5.34 -0.65
C LYS A 129 -13.14 4.48 -1.22
N ARG A 130 -11.89 4.75 -0.83
CA ARG A 130 -10.72 4.01 -1.32
C ARG A 130 -10.81 2.52 -0.96
N TRP A 131 -11.24 2.20 0.26
CA TRP A 131 -11.41 0.81 0.70
C TRP A 131 -12.52 0.09 -0.05
N ASP A 132 -13.63 0.76 -0.34
CA ASP A 132 -14.71 0.18 -1.13
C ASP A 132 -14.25 -0.11 -2.57
N ASP A 133 -13.45 0.79 -3.16
CA ASP A 133 -12.84 0.60 -4.48
C ASP A 133 -11.84 -0.58 -4.47
N PHE A 134 -11.04 -0.73 -3.41
CA PHE A 134 -10.11 -1.87 -3.27
C PHE A 134 -10.85 -3.19 -3.13
N LEU A 135 -11.89 -3.25 -2.28
CA LEU A 135 -12.66 -4.47 -2.10
C LEU A 135 -13.33 -4.91 -3.40
N THR A 136 -13.95 -3.95 -4.11
CA THR A 136 -14.64 -4.21 -5.38
C THR A 136 -13.68 -4.76 -6.42
N LEU A 137 -12.52 -4.11 -6.61
CA LEU A 137 -11.53 -4.57 -7.58
C LEU A 137 -10.90 -5.90 -7.16
N GLY A 138 -10.52 -6.05 -5.88
CA GLY A 138 -9.92 -7.27 -5.35
C GLY A 138 -10.80 -8.49 -5.57
N LEU A 139 -12.08 -8.39 -5.21
CA LEU A 139 -13.06 -9.46 -5.46
C LEU A 139 -13.17 -9.77 -6.96
N ALA A 140 -13.29 -8.74 -7.81
CA ALA A 140 -13.47 -8.92 -9.25
C ALA A 140 -12.24 -9.55 -9.95
N GLU A 141 -11.03 -9.17 -9.56
CA GLU A 141 -9.80 -9.70 -10.16
C GLU A 141 -9.46 -11.10 -9.63
N ILE A 142 -9.62 -11.34 -8.31
CA ILE A 142 -9.31 -12.64 -7.70
C ILE A 142 -10.29 -13.72 -8.18
N GLU A 143 -11.56 -13.40 -8.44
CA GLU A 143 -12.56 -14.36 -8.97
C GLU A 143 -12.10 -15.00 -10.29
N LYS A 144 -11.33 -14.27 -11.10
CA LYS A 144 -10.84 -14.72 -12.41
C LYS A 144 -9.76 -15.79 -12.30
N LEU A 145 -9.16 -15.97 -11.12
CA LEU A 145 -8.14 -17.00 -10.88
C LEU A 145 -8.78 -18.40 -10.73
N PRO A 146 -8.01 -19.48 -11.00
CA PRO A 146 -8.39 -20.83 -10.60
C PRO A 146 -8.72 -20.91 -9.10
N PRO A 147 -9.72 -21.70 -8.67
CA PRO A 147 -10.14 -21.76 -7.27
C PRO A 147 -9.02 -22.03 -6.26
N THR A 148 -8.01 -22.82 -6.64
CA THR A 148 -6.85 -23.14 -5.79
C THR A 148 -5.97 -21.94 -5.48
N MET A 149 -5.95 -20.91 -6.34
CA MET A 149 -5.10 -19.72 -6.18
C MET A 149 -5.79 -18.55 -5.49
N ARG A 150 -7.13 -18.55 -5.43
CA ARG A 150 -7.90 -17.43 -4.91
C ARG A 150 -7.54 -17.06 -3.46
N PRO A 151 -7.37 -18.04 -2.53
CA PRO A 151 -6.91 -17.73 -1.18
C PRO A 151 -5.53 -17.05 -1.17
N GLY A 152 -4.56 -17.61 -1.90
CA GLY A 152 -3.21 -17.06 -2.05
C GLY A 152 -3.19 -15.61 -2.56
N ALA A 153 -4.00 -15.34 -3.58
CA ALA A 153 -4.14 -14.01 -4.15
C ALA A 153 -4.82 -13.04 -3.18
N ALA A 154 -5.85 -13.47 -2.45
CA ALA A 154 -6.53 -12.66 -1.44
C ALA A 154 -5.58 -12.28 -0.29
N THR A 155 -4.77 -13.21 0.21
CA THR A 155 -3.76 -12.93 1.24
C THR A 155 -2.69 -11.98 0.73
N THR A 156 -2.18 -12.20 -0.48
CA THR A 156 -1.19 -11.31 -1.12
C THR A 156 -1.76 -9.90 -1.27
N TYR A 157 -2.99 -9.77 -1.77
CA TYR A 157 -3.64 -8.48 -1.95
C TYR A 157 -3.86 -7.79 -0.59
N SER A 158 -4.35 -8.53 0.41
CA SER A 158 -4.55 -8.02 1.77
C SER A 158 -3.25 -7.56 2.42
N ALA A 159 -2.12 -8.23 2.14
CA ALA A 159 -0.80 -7.78 2.59
C ALA A 159 -0.40 -6.45 1.93
N GLY A 160 -0.66 -6.29 0.63
CA GLY A 160 -0.42 -5.01 -0.05
C GLY A 160 -1.30 -3.89 0.51
N LEU A 161 -2.56 -4.21 0.78
CA LEU A 161 -3.53 -3.30 1.39
C LEU A 161 -3.18 -2.90 2.82
N SER A 162 -2.61 -3.81 3.62
CA SER A 162 -2.21 -3.50 5.00
C SER A 162 -1.12 -2.43 5.07
N ALA A 163 -0.19 -2.42 4.10
CA ALA A 163 0.82 -1.36 3.97
C ALA A 163 0.18 0.02 3.72
N ILE A 164 -0.85 0.10 2.87
CA ILE A 164 -1.63 1.34 2.64
C ILE A 164 -2.36 1.73 3.93
N GLY A 165 -3.00 0.77 4.60
CA GLY A 165 -3.72 1.00 5.85
C GLY A 165 -2.82 1.57 6.94
N ALA A 166 -1.65 0.99 7.14
CA ALA A 166 -0.65 1.47 8.10
C ALA A 166 -0.20 2.90 7.79
N PHE A 167 0.02 3.24 6.52
CA PHE A 167 0.37 4.61 6.11
C PHE A 167 -0.78 5.60 6.38
N ALA A 168 -1.99 5.29 5.90
CA ALA A 168 -3.17 6.12 6.10
C ALA A 168 -3.48 6.33 7.59
N GLY A 169 -3.36 5.27 8.40
CA GLY A 169 -3.57 5.33 9.84
C GLY A 169 -2.61 6.29 10.54
N LYS A 170 -1.33 6.31 10.17
CA LYS A 170 -0.34 7.24 10.74
C LYS A 170 -0.65 8.71 10.45
N ILE A 171 -1.18 9.00 9.25
CA ILE A 171 -1.64 10.35 8.90
C ILE A 171 -2.77 10.77 9.82
N VAL A 172 -3.82 9.95 9.93
CA VAL A 172 -4.99 10.26 10.76
C VAL A 172 -4.62 10.40 12.24
N ASP A 173 -3.80 9.49 12.76
CA ASP A 173 -3.31 9.52 14.14
C ASP A 173 -2.54 10.82 14.45
N THR A 174 -1.62 11.21 13.55
CA THR A 174 -0.85 12.44 13.72
C THR A 174 -1.74 13.69 13.72
N LEU A 175 -2.70 13.76 12.80
CA LEU A 175 -3.65 14.88 12.75
C LEU A 175 -4.54 14.95 14.00
N LYS A 176 -4.99 13.80 14.52
CA LYS A 176 -5.70 13.75 15.81
C LYS A 176 -4.80 14.19 16.97
N GLY A 177 -3.51 13.86 16.92
CA GLY A 177 -2.51 14.35 17.85
C GLY A 177 -2.42 15.88 17.86
N PHE A 178 -2.39 16.51 16.68
CA PHE A 178 -2.43 17.97 16.54
C PHE A 178 -3.70 18.58 17.13
N VAL A 179 -4.88 17.98 16.87
CA VAL A 179 -6.15 18.44 17.48
C VAL A 179 -6.12 18.34 19.00
N SER A 180 -5.56 17.26 19.53
CA SER A 180 -5.53 16.99 20.98
C SER A 180 -4.57 17.91 21.73
N ARG A 181 -3.52 18.40 21.04
CA ARG A 181 -2.49 19.30 21.58
C ARG A 181 -2.50 20.63 20.84
N ILE A 182 -3.68 21.20 20.64
CA ILE A 182 -3.86 22.34 19.74
C ILE A 182 -3.01 23.55 20.13
N SER A 183 -2.94 23.91 21.41
CA SER A 183 -2.15 25.07 21.85
C SER A 183 -0.65 24.86 21.63
N GLU A 184 -0.13 23.64 21.85
CA GLU A 184 1.25 23.28 21.52
C GLU A 184 1.48 23.36 20.00
N PHE A 185 0.56 22.76 19.22
CA PHE A 185 0.63 22.77 17.77
C PHE A 185 0.66 24.21 17.22
N VAL A 186 -0.24 25.09 17.65
CA VAL A 186 -0.31 26.49 17.18
C VAL A 186 0.96 27.26 17.54
N SER A 187 1.50 27.07 18.76
CA SER A 187 2.75 27.73 19.17
C SER A 187 3.96 27.35 18.32
N LYS A 188 3.92 26.17 17.67
CA LYS A 188 5.01 25.58 16.88
C LYS A 188 4.55 25.10 15.50
N ALA A 189 3.54 25.75 14.91
CA ALA A 189 2.84 25.21 13.75
C ALA A 189 3.81 24.87 12.60
N TRP A 190 4.74 25.77 12.29
CA TRP A 190 5.75 25.54 11.25
C TRP A 190 6.66 24.34 11.48
N GLU A 191 7.10 24.13 12.72
CA GLU A 191 7.93 22.98 13.09
C GLU A 191 7.12 21.69 12.93
N LYS A 192 5.89 21.66 13.46
CA LYS A 192 4.99 20.50 13.38
C LYS A 192 4.58 20.15 11.95
N ILE A 193 4.37 21.14 11.10
CA ILE A 193 4.05 20.92 9.68
C ILE A 193 5.25 20.35 8.92
N LYS A 194 6.47 20.82 9.21
CA LYS A 194 7.70 20.26 8.63
C LYS A 194 7.93 18.83 9.09
N GLU A 195 7.78 18.56 10.39
CA GLU A 195 7.84 17.21 10.97
C GLU A 195 6.83 16.27 10.30
N PHE A 196 5.59 16.75 10.09
CA PHE A 196 4.55 16.00 9.39
C PHE A 196 4.96 15.67 7.96
N GLY A 197 5.43 16.66 7.19
CA GLY A 197 5.88 16.44 5.80
C GLY A 197 7.02 15.43 5.69
N GLN A 198 8.03 15.52 6.58
CA GLN A 198 9.12 14.55 6.62
C GLN A 198 8.63 13.14 6.99
N SER A 199 7.69 13.06 7.93
CA SER A 199 7.10 11.79 8.36
C SER A 199 6.30 11.14 7.24
N VAL A 200 5.51 11.92 6.49
CA VAL A 200 4.76 11.46 5.31
C VAL A 200 5.68 10.81 4.29
N TYR A 201 6.81 11.45 3.96
CA TYR A 201 7.80 10.88 3.04
C TYR A 201 8.34 9.52 3.53
N ASN A 202 8.70 9.45 4.81
CA ASN A 202 9.22 8.21 5.40
C ASN A 202 8.18 7.09 5.41
N TRP A 203 6.92 7.40 5.76
CA TRP A 203 5.84 6.41 5.78
C TRP A 203 5.47 5.95 4.37
N ALA A 204 5.38 6.87 3.41
CA ALA A 204 5.14 6.52 2.01
C ALA A 204 6.25 5.60 1.48
N SER A 205 7.52 5.97 1.68
CA SER A 205 8.67 5.15 1.28
C SER A 205 8.63 3.74 1.90
N GLY A 206 8.35 3.65 3.20
CA GLY A 206 8.16 2.37 3.89
C GLY A 206 7.06 1.52 3.25
N ALA A 207 5.89 2.11 2.99
CA ALA A 207 4.77 1.41 2.39
C ALA A 207 5.04 0.98 0.93
N TRP A 208 5.70 1.81 0.14
CA TRP A 208 6.17 1.46 -1.21
C TRP A 208 7.12 0.25 -1.20
N ASN A 209 8.09 0.25 -0.28
CA ASN A 209 9.02 -0.87 -0.14
C ASN A 209 8.29 -2.16 0.28
N SER A 210 7.33 -2.08 1.19
CA SER A 210 6.50 -3.22 1.59
C SER A 210 5.71 -3.79 0.41
N VAL A 211 5.00 -2.95 -0.35
CA VAL A 211 4.23 -3.38 -1.52
C VAL A 211 5.14 -3.99 -2.59
N LYS A 212 6.28 -3.35 -2.88
CA LYS A 212 7.27 -3.88 -3.81
C LYS A 212 7.82 -5.25 -3.35
N GLY A 213 8.09 -5.41 -2.06
CA GLY A 213 8.56 -6.68 -1.49
C GLY A 213 7.52 -7.79 -1.63
N ILE A 214 6.25 -7.49 -1.31
CA ILE A 214 5.13 -8.42 -1.39
C ILE A 214 4.92 -8.92 -2.82
N TYR A 215 4.78 -8.03 -3.80
CA TYR A 215 4.56 -8.46 -5.18
C TYR A 215 5.84 -8.97 -5.85
N GLY A 216 7.00 -8.45 -5.47
CA GLY A 216 8.30 -8.92 -5.95
C GLY A 216 8.57 -10.38 -5.59
N SER A 217 8.18 -10.83 -4.39
CA SER A 217 8.30 -12.25 -4.03
C SER A 217 7.41 -13.12 -4.91
N ILE A 218 6.17 -12.71 -5.18
CA ILE A 218 5.23 -13.44 -6.04
C ILE A 218 5.75 -13.55 -7.48
N PHE A 219 6.21 -12.43 -8.07
CA PHE A 219 6.76 -12.46 -9.44
C PHE A 219 8.04 -13.31 -9.53
N SER A 220 8.88 -13.30 -8.49
CA SER A 220 10.07 -14.16 -8.46
C SER A 220 9.71 -15.64 -8.41
N VAL A 221 8.64 -16.01 -7.70
CA VAL A 221 8.14 -17.39 -7.64
C VAL A 221 7.55 -17.84 -8.97
N GLN A 222 6.95 -16.92 -9.74
CA GLN A 222 6.43 -17.18 -11.09
C GLN A 222 7.52 -17.26 -12.17
N GLY A 223 8.80 -17.08 -11.82
CA GLY A 223 9.88 -17.07 -12.82
C GLY A 223 9.84 -15.86 -13.76
N LEU A 224 9.05 -14.84 -13.42
CA LEU A 224 8.95 -13.60 -14.17
C LEU A 224 9.96 -12.61 -13.59
N SER A 225 11.04 -12.34 -14.32
CA SER A 225 11.96 -11.28 -13.92
C SER A 225 11.28 -9.91 -14.11
N THR A 226 11.54 -8.97 -13.21
CA THR A 226 11.11 -7.57 -13.35
C THR A 226 11.58 -6.91 -14.65
N GLN A 227 12.55 -7.51 -15.36
CA GLN A 227 13.03 -7.04 -16.66
C GLN A 227 12.17 -7.51 -17.84
N SER A 228 11.54 -8.68 -17.80
CA SER A 228 10.59 -9.10 -18.85
C SER A 228 9.32 -8.24 -18.85
N LEU A 229 8.96 -7.69 -17.69
CA LEU A 229 7.84 -6.78 -17.46
C LEU A 229 8.01 -5.41 -18.13
N VAL A 230 9.25 -4.89 -18.27
CA VAL A 230 9.51 -3.63 -19.00
C VAL A 230 9.43 -3.85 -20.52
N ALA A 231 9.92 -4.99 -21.00
CA ALA A 231 9.96 -5.33 -22.42
C ALA A 231 8.57 -5.58 -23.05
N GLN A 232 7.56 -5.97 -22.27
CA GLN A 232 6.19 -6.13 -22.78
C GLN A 232 5.42 -4.80 -22.88
N SER A 233 5.75 -3.80 -22.06
CA SER A 233 5.14 -2.46 -22.14
C SER A 233 5.58 -1.66 -23.38
N THR A 234 6.71 -2.04 -24.01
CA THR A 234 7.22 -1.44 -25.25
C THR A 234 6.76 -2.18 -26.51
N LEU A 235 6.14 -3.35 -26.37
CA LEU A 235 5.61 -4.15 -27.47
C LEU A 235 4.08 -4.12 -27.49
N SER A 236 3.51 -2.91 -27.58
CA SER A 236 2.17 -2.80 -28.17
C SER A 236 2.32 -2.84 -29.70
N PRO A 237 1.57 -3.68 -30.43
CA PRO A 237 1.54 -3.58 -31.88
C PRO A 237 1.00 -2.19 -32.26
N PRO A 238 1.54 -1.55 -33.32
CA PRO A 238 1.00 -0.28 -33.78
C PRO A 238 -0.48 -0.45 -34.12
N ASN A 239 -1.34 0.41 -33.56
CA ASN A 239 -2.71 0.53 -34.03
C ASN A 239 -2.68 0.90 -35.52
N SER A 240 -3.60 0.37 -36.31
CA SER A 240 -3.69 0.51 -37.78
C SER A 240 -3.79 1.96 -38.28
N ASN A 241 -3.87 2.95 -37.38
CA ASN A 241 -3.96 4.38 -37.67
C ASN A 241 -2.72 5.20 -37.28
N GLY A 242 -1.62 4.60 -36.82
CA GLY A 242 -0.34 5.31 -36.64
C GLY A 242 -0.30 6.40 -35.54
N GLU A 243 -1.36 6.58 -34.74
CA GLU A 243 -1.36 7.53 -33.63
C GLU A 243 -0.91 6.89 -32.30
N LEU A 244 0.09 7.52 -31.67
CA LEU A 244 0.58 7.21 -30.33
C LEU A 244 -0.49 7.60 -29.28
N GLY A 245 -1.02 6.60 -28.57
CA GLY A 245 -1.96 6.78 -27.46
C GLY A 245 -1.40 7.59 -26.27
N PRO A 246 -2.27 7.97 -25.31
CA PRO A 246 -2.00 9.04 -24.35
C PRO A 246 -0.85 8.75 -23.38
N ARG A 247 -0.03 9.80 -23.15
CA ARG A 247 1.26 9.84 -22.42
C ARG A 247 1.24 9.49 -20.92
N THR A 248 0.15 8.94 -20.38
CA THR A 248 -0.04 8.73 -18.94
C THR A 248 0.84 7.60 -18.39
N LEU A 249 1.14 6.57 -19.20
CA LEU A 249 2.00 5.43 -18.81
C LEU A 249 3.50 5.80 -18.71
N ARG A 250 3.95 6.85 -19.39
CA ARG A 250 5.39 7.21 -19.42
C ARG A 250 5.89 7.81 -18.11
N LYS A 251 5.02 8.50 -17.35
CA LYS A 251 5.39 9.13 -16.06
C LYS A 251 5.53 8.12 -14.92
N VAL A 252 4.77 7.03 -14.95
CA VAL A 252 4.88 5.97 -13.94
C VAL A 252 6.18 5.17 -14.16
N LEU A 253 6.56 4.94 -15.42
CA LEU A 253 7.76 4.17 -15.77
C LEU A 253 9.07 4.96 -15.60
N SER A 254 9.07 6.30 -15.76
CA SER A 254 10.28 7.11 -15.54
C SER A 254 10.75 7.10 -14.08
N ASN A 255 9.83 6.99 -13.11
CA ASN A 255 10.18 6.93 -11.68
C ASN A 255 10.73 5.55 -11.27
N VAL A 256 10.40 4.49 -12.01
CA VAL A 256 10.92 3.14 -11.77
C VAL A 256 12.31 2.95 -12.40
N ALA A 257 12.57 3.55 -13.55
CA ALA A 257 13.86 3.44 -14.26
C ALA A 257 14.99 4.28 -13.65
N LEU A 258 14.69 5.41 -13.00
CA LEU A 258 15.71 6.33 -12.46
C LEU A 258 16.42 5.84 -11.18
N ASN A 259 15.96 4.76 -10.54
CA ASN A 259 16.61 4.17 -9.36
C ASN A 259 17.34 2.85 -9.66
N GLY A 260 17.52 2.51 -10.94
CA GLY A 260 18.06 1.22 -11.40
C GLY A 260 19.43 1.26 -12.07
N ALA A 261 20.21 2.34 -11.91
CA ALA A 261 21.59 2.41 -12.38
C ALA A 261 22.53 2.57 -11.18
N GLY A 262 22.94 1.43 -10.63
CA GLY A 262 23.99 1.34 -9.62
C GLY A 262 24.74 0.03 -9.87
N ASP A 263 25.89 0.17 -10.52
CA ASP A 263 26.77 -0.91 -10.92
C ASP A 263 27.17 -1.82 -9.75
N SER A 264 27.39 -3.08 -10.10
CA SER A 264 27.93 -4.12 -9.24
C SER A 264 29.32 -3.75 -8.72
N GLU A 265 29.41 -3.35 -7.46
CA GLU A 265 30.64 -3.53 -6.68
C GLU A 265 30.33 -4.27 -5.38
N THR A 266 31.14 -5.28 -5.14
CA THR A 266 31.16 -6.17 -3.98
C THR A 266 31.35 -5.36 -2.69
N VAL A 267 30.27 -5.06 -1.97
CA VAL A 267 30.37 -4.46 -0.63
C VAL A 267 30.56 -5.58 0.40
N MET A 268 31.78 -5.69 0.93
CA MET A 268 32.03 -6.37 2.20
C MET A 268 31.19 -5.72 3.29
N VAL A 269 30.35 -6.52 3.95
CA VAL A 269 29.61 -6.10 5.14
C VAL A 269 30.60 -5.98 6.31
N PRO A 270 30.75 -4.82 6.96
CA PRO A 270 31.55 -4.72 8.18
C PRO A 270 30.88 -5.55 9.29
N ALA A 271 31.66 -6.35 10.00
CA ALA A 271 31.22 -7.26 11.06
C ALA A 271 30.59 -6.58 12.32
N GLY A 272 30.24 -5.30 12.25
CA GLY A 272 29.67 -4.52 13.34
C GLY A 272 28.13 -4.46 13.39
N LEU A 273 27.43 -4.89 12.34
CA LEU A 273 25.96 -4.67 12.24
C LEU A 273 25.10 -5.80 12.85
N LEU A 274 25.69 -6.90 13.31
CA LEU A 274 24.98 -8.02 13.94
C LEU A 274 24.93 -7.95 15.47
N ARG A 275 25.45 -6.87 16.09
CA ARG A 275 25.52 -6.75 17.56
C ARG A 275 24.39 -5.95 18.21
N SER A 276 23.58 -5.19 17.47
CA SER A 276 22.53 -4.35 18.08
C SER A 276 21.13 -4.99 18.16
N LEU A 277 20.98 -6.27 17.79
CA LEU A 277 19.71 -7.00 17.89
C LEU A 277 19.63 -7.91 19.13
N ALA A 278 20.71 -8.01 19.92
CA ALA A 278 20.77 -8.88 21.11
C ALA A 278 20.57 -8.14 22.45
N GLU A 279 20.43 -6.81 22.47
CA GLU A 279 20.30 -6.03 23.71
C GLU A 279 18.90 -5.45 23.96
N PHE A 280 17.88 -5.86 23.18
CA PHE A 280 16.50 -5.38 23.38
C PHE A 280 15.57 -6.40 24.09
N LEU A 281 16.14 -7.46 24.66
CA LEU A 281 15.42 -8.41 25.51
C LEU A 281 16.23 -8.73 26.77
N TRP A 282 16.32 -7.75 27.66
CA TRP A 282 16.23 -7.89 29.13
C TRP A 282 16.09 -6.51 29.78
#